data_AF-A0A5C7QX61-F1
#
_entry.id   AF-A0A5C7QX61-F1
#
_cell.length_a   1.000
_cell.length_b   1.000
_cell.length_c   1.000
_cell.angle_alpha   90.00
_cell.angle_beta   90.00
_cell.angle_gamma   90.00
#
_symmetry.space_group_name_H-M   'P 1'
#
loop_
_entity.id
_entity.type
_entity.pdbx_description
1 polymer ?
#
loop_
_entity_poly.entity_id
_entity_poly.type
_entity_poly.pdbx_seq_one_letter_code
_entity_poly.pdbx_strand_id
1 'polypeptide(L)' 'MKLRAVVLAAAAAASLMSAAGLAQAQAKEQFIPVLSYRTGPYAPNGVPWANGYVDYIKLVNSRGGINGVK' A
#
# COMPACT_ATOMS: atom_id res chain seq x y z
N MET A 1 -27.64 -3.35 40.00
CA MET A 1 -27.88 -2.80 38.64
C MET A 1 -26.72 -1.93 38.13
N LYS A 2 -26.10 -1.09 38.98
CA LYS A 2 -24.98 -0.20 38.58
C LYS A 2 -23.72 -0.95 38.10
N LEU A 3 -23.33 -2.04 38.77
CA LEU A 3 -22.13 -2.80 38.39
C LEU A 3 -22.25 -3.46 37.01
N ARG A 4 -23.43 -3.99 36.66
CA ARG A 4 -23.71 -4.59 35.35
C ARG A 4 -23.64 -3.55 34.23
N ALA A 5 -24.15 -2.34 34.50
CA ALA A 5 -24.08 -1.23 33.56
C ALA A 5 -22.62 -0.78 33.34
N VAL A 6 -21.79 -0.75 34.39
CA VAL A 6 -20.35 -0.43 34.27
C VAL A 6 -19.60 -1.49 33.48
N VAL A 7 -19.85 -2.78 33.72
CA VAL A 7 -19.21 -3.87 32.97
C VAL A 7 -19.62 -3.86 31.50
N LEU A 8 -20.90 -3.61 31.19
CA LEU A 8 -21.38 -3.49 29.82
C LEU A 8 -20.77 -2.26 29.10
N ALA A 9 -20.65 -1.12 29.79
CA ALA A 9 -20.02 0.07 29.24
C ALA A 9 -18.52 -0.15 28.97
N ALA A 10 -17.81 -0.83 29.88
CA ALA A 10 -16.40 -1.17 29.70
C ALA A 10 -16.18 -2.15 28.53
N ALA A 11 -17.04 -3.16 28.39
CA ALA A 11 -17.00 -4.10 27.27
C ALA A 11 -17.28 -3.41 25.93
N ALA A 12 -18.26 -2.50 25.89
CA ALA A 12 -18.54 -1.69 24.70
C ALA A 12 -17.36 -0.79 24.32
N ALA A 13 -16.74 -0.11 25.29
CA ALA A 13 -15.55 0.70 25.06
C ALA A 13 -14.35 -0.12 24.54
N ALA A 14 -14.12 -1.32 25.13
CA ALA A 14 -13.07 -2.22 24.67
C ALA A 14 -13.31 -2.73 23.23
N SER A 15 -14.57 -3.03 22.87
CA SER A 15 -14.92 -3.43 21.50
C SER A 15 -14.67 -2.31 20.48
N LEU A 16 -14.96 -1.05 20.82
CA LEU A 16 -14.70 0.11 19.97
C LEU A 16 -13.20 0.34 19.76
N MET A 17 -12.38 0.16 20.80
CA MET A 17 -10.92 0.24 20.67
C MET A 17 -10.33 -0.92 19.87
N SER A 18 -10.90 -2.12 19.95
CA SER A 18 -10.45 -3.26 19.14
C SER A 18 -10.76 -3.11 17.64
N ALA A 19 -11.81 -2.35 17.30
CA ALA A 19 -12.13 -2.02 15.91
C ALA A 19 -11.20 -0.95 15.31
N ALA A 20 -10.57 -0.11 16.14
CA ALA A 20 -9.62 0.90 15.70
C ALA A 20 -8.24 0.32 15.33
N GLY A 21 -7.96 -0.94 15.67
CA GLY A 21 -6.67 -1.59 15.44
C GLY A 21 -6.43 -2.18 14.05
N LEU A 22 -7.40 -2.12 13.12
CA LEU A 22 -7.28 -2.80 11.82
C LEU A 22 -6.90 -1.87 10.66
N ALA A 23 -6.83 -0.56 10.86
CA ALA A 23 -6.18 0.34 9.91
C ALA A 23 -4.67 0.27 10.15
N GLN A 24 -4.03 -0.84 9.77
CA GLN A 24 -2.58 -0.86 9.64
C GLN A 24 -2.23 0.30 8.70
N ALA A 25 -1.45 1.25 9.20
CA ALA A 25 -0.78 2.27 8.40
C ALA A 25 0.25 1.57 7.51
N GLN A 26 -0.22 0.79 6.54
CA GLN A 26 0.59 0.27 5.46
C GLN A 26 1.17 1.49 4.77
N ALA A 27 2.48 1.45 4.50
CA ALA A 27 3.07 2.43 3.61
C ALA A 27 2.19 2.50 2.35
N LYS A 28 1.83 3.71 1.92
CA LYS A 28 1.01 3.90 0.72
C LYS A 28 1.86 3.58 -0.52
N GLU A 29 2.22 2.32 -0.67
CA GLU A 29 3.07 1.79 -1.71
C GLU A 29 2.25 0.83 -2.57
N GLN A 30 2.52 0.83 -3.87
CA GLN A 30 1.94 -0.08 -4.83
C GLN A 30 3.05 -0.92 -5.45
N PHE A 31 2.88 -2.24 -5.40
CA PHE A 31 3.75 -3.12 -6.16
C PHE A 31 3.34 -3.10 -7.63
N ILE A 32 4.27 -2.69 -8.48
CA ILE A 32 4.11 -2.69 -9.93
C ILE A 32 5.21 -3.58 -10.53
N PRO A 33 4.86 -4.76 -11.06
CA PRO A 33 5.87 -5.68 -11.59
C PRO A 33 6.43 -5.18 -12.93
N VAL A 34 7.76 -5.20 -13.05
CA VAL A 34 8.45 -4.89 -14.31
C VAL A 34 8.82 -6.20 -15.01
N LEU A 35 7.89 -6.71 -15.82
CA LEU A 35 8.06 -7.97 -16.54
C LEU A 35 8.86 -7.75 -17.83
N SER A 36 10.19 -7.68 -17.72
CA SER A 36 11.10 -7.48 -18.86
C SER A 36 12.18 -8.55 -18.96
N TYR A 37 12.56 -8.86 -20.21
CA TYR A 37 13.75 -9.65 -20.54
C TYR A 37 14.98 -8.74 -20.65
N ARG A 38 15.72 -8.60 -19.54
CA ARG A 38 16.91 -7.72 -19.49
C ARG A 38 18.21 -8.43 -19.88
N THR A 39 18.15 -9.72 -20.19
CA THR A 39 19.30 -10.57 -20.55
C THR A 39 18.98 -11.42 -21.79
N GLY A 40 20.03 -11.97 -22.41
CA GLY A 40 19.92 -12.80 -23.62
C GLY A 40 19.86 -12.00 -24.93
N PRO A 41 19.65 -12.67 -26.08
CA PRO A 41 19.71 -12.05 -27.41
C PRO A 41 18.72 -10.90 -27.63
N TYR A 42 17.59 -10.93 -26.91
CA TYR A 42 16.55 -9.89 -27.01
C TYR A 42 16.76 -8.72 -26.03
N ALA A 43 17.75 -8.78 -25.13
CA ALA A 43 18.02 -7.73 -24.14
C ALA A 43 18.06 -6.28 -24.70
N PRO A 44 18.59 -6.01 -25.91
CA PRO A 44 18.59 -4.67 -26.48
C PRO A 44 17.20 -4.03 -26.61
N ASN A 45 16.13 -4.83 -26.72
CA ASN A 45 14.75 -4.34 -26.75
C ASN A 45 14.15 -4.22 -25.34
N GLY A 46 14.42 -5.17 -24.45
CA GLY A 46 13.81 -5.24 -23.12
C GLY A 46 14.39 -4.27 -22.09
N VAL A 47 15.70 -4.00 -22.15
CA VAL A 47 16.39 -3.06 -21.25
C VAL A 47 15.86 -1.62 -21.37
N PRO A 48 15.78 -1.00 -22.57
CA PRO A 48 15.28 0.37 -22.69
C PRO A 48 13.81 0.48 -22.31
N TRP A 49 12.99 -0.53 -22.63
CA TRP A 49 11.59 -0.59 -22.20
C TRP A 49 11.48 -0.56 -20.66
N ALA A 50 12.25 -1.42 -19.97
CA ALA A 50 12.21 -1.49 -18.50
C ALA A 50 12.67 -0.19 -17.83
N ASN A 51 13.72 0.44 -18.37
CA ASN A 51 14.21 1.72 -17.86
C ASN A 51 13.15 2.82 -18.03
N GLY A 52 12.57 2.94 -19.23
CA GLY A 52 11.53 3.94 -19.50
C GLY A 52 10.27 3.72 -18.66
N TYR A 53 9.87 2.46 -18.45
CA TYR A 53 8.76 2.10 -17.57
C TYR A 53 9.00 2.56 -16.13
N VAL A 54 10.17 2.23 -15.57
CA VAL A 54 10.54 2.63 -14.20
C VAL A 54 10.62 4.15 -14.05
N ASP A 55 11.21 4.84 -15.02
CA ASP A 55 11.33 6.29 -14.98
C ASP A 55 9.96 6.99 -15.09
N TYR A 56 9.04 6.44 -15.88
CA TYR A 56 7.67 6.94 -15.92
C TYR A 56 6.95 6.77 -14.58
N ILE A 57 7.06 5.61 -13.92
CA ILE A 57 6.44 5.40 -12.59
C ILE A 57 7.03 6.36 -11.56
N LYS A 58 8.34 6.60 -11.58
CA LYS A 58 8.97 7.63 -10.72
C LYS A 58 8.39 9.02 -10.96
N LEU A 59 8.16 9.40 -12.22
CA LEU A 59 7.52 10.67 -12.57
C LEU A 59 6.06 10.74 -12.09
N VAL A 60 5.30 9.65 -12.18
CA VAL A 60 3.94 9.57 -11.65
C VAL A 60 3.94 9.78 -10.14
N ASN A 61 4.84 9.09 -9.43
CA ASN A 61 5.02 9.22 -7.99
C ASN A 61 5.45 10.63 -7.56
N SER A 62 6.32 11.29 -8.34
CA SER A 62 6.70 12.68 -8.08
C SER A 62 5.53 13.66 -8.31
N ARG A 63 4.51 13.27 -9.07
CA ARG A 63 3.28 14.05 -9.33
C ARG A 63 2.12 13.70 -8.41
N GLY A 64 2.39 12.98 -7.32
CA GLY A 64 1.38 12.61 -6.32
C GLY A 64 0.93 11.16 -6.38
N GLY A 65 1.49 10.35 -7.28
CA GLY A 65 1.20 8.92 -7.36
C GLY A 65 -0.19 8.61 -7.88
N ILE A 66 -0.57 7.34 -7.84
CA ILE A 66 -1.89 6.87 -8.31
C ILE A 66 -2.84 6.90 -7.11
N ASN A 67 -3.88 7.74 -7.17
CA ASN A 67 -4.82 7.94 -6.05
C ASN A 67 -4.13 8.33 -4.72
N GLY A 68 -3.01 9.06 -4.80
CA GLY A 68 -2.23 9.46 -3.63
C GLY A 68 -1.36 8.36 -3.02
N VAL A 69 -1.08 7.30 -3.78
CA VAL A 69 -0.26 6.13 -3.40
C VAL A 69 1.00 6.11 -4.29
N LYS A 70 2.19 5.93 -3.71
CA LYS A 70 3.50 6.06 -4.38
C LYS A 70 4.50 4.99 -3.96
#